data_AF-A0A5C7VS34-F1
#
_entry.id   AF-A0A5C7VS34-F1
#
_cell.length_a   1.000
_cell.length_b   1.000
_cell.length_c   1.000
_cell.angle_alpha   90.00
_cell.angle_beta   90.00
_cell.angle_gamma   90.00
#
_symmetry.space_group_name_H-M   'P 1'
#
loop_
_entity.id
_entity.type
_entity.pdbx_description
1 polymer ?
#
loop_
_entity_poly.entity_id
_entity_poly.type
_entity_poly.pdbx_seq_one_letter_code
_entity_poly.pdbx_strand_id
1 'polypeptide(L)'
;QPFSAATEGGLLGGGAALAILESEAHLQARGGRGQLRIDGFAVCQGGGSGRGGQSFAPDFRTLARTVVASLEQAAATPADIGCLFMHGNGIRGSDQAELMAVRKLWGDHAVPAVSYKAQLGYQVAASGLTDLAIAADALRERRLLAFRALAPLDAAGVHLHADAAPLTLHSDKLVKLGLGIEGSMAACTLTRLAG
;
A
#
# COMPACT_ATOMS: atom_id res chain seq x y z
N GLN A 1 13.30 -4.38 -9.72
CA GLN A 1 12.81 -3.20 -8.97
C GLN A 1 11.31 -3.08 -9.16
N PRO A 2 10.55 -2.65 -8.13
CA PRO A 2 9.13 -2.33 -8.27
C PRO A 2 8.84 -1.37 -9.42
N PHE A 3 7.81 -1.69 -10.20
CA PHE A 3 7.22 -0.88 -11.27
C PHE A 3 8.18 -0.44 -12.38
N SER A 4 9.23 -1.21 -12.67
CA SER A 4 10.12 -0.92 -13.81
C SER A 4 9.72 -1.71 -15.05
N ALA A 5 10.04 -1.22 -16.25
CA ALA A 5 9.87 -2.00 -17.48
C ALA A 5 10.86 -3.18 -17.57
N ALA A 6 11.99 -3.10 -16.86
CA ALA A 6 13.12 -4.01 -16.96
C ALA A 6 13.15 -5.09 -15.85
N THR A 7 12.04 -5.32 -15.14
CA THR A 7 12.04 -6.27 -14.01
C THR A 7 11.92 -7.72 -14.47
N GLU A 8 12.69 -8.58 -13.80
CA GLU A 8 12.47 -10.03 -13.74
C GLU A 8 12.13 -10.50 -12.31
N GLY A 9 11.97 -9.58 -11.35
CA GLY A 9 11.68 -9.89 -9.94
C GLY A 9 12.10 -8.80 -8.94
N GLY A 10 11.82 -9.08 -7.66
CA GLY A 10 12.23 -8.27 -6.50
C GLY A 10 13.43 -8.88 -5.77
N LEU A 11 14.32 -8.03 -5.27
CA LEU A 11 15.38 -8.46 -4.36
C LEU A 11 14.75 -8.83 -3.01
N LEU A 12 15.19 -9.93 -2.41
CA LEU A 12 14.79 -10.27 -1.05
C LEU A 12 15.49 -9.35 -0.04
N GLY A 13 14.73 -8.92 0.96
CA GLY A 13 15.23 -8.14 2.10
C GLY A 13 15.11 -8.93 3.40
N GLY A 14 15.97 -8.62 4.37
CA GLY A 14 15.82 -9.08 5.75
C GLY A 14 15.24 -7.97 6.62
N GLY A 15 14.52 -8.35 7.68
CA GLY A 15 14.04 -7.39 8.67
C GLY A 15 12.99 -7.98 9.61
N ALA A 16 12.71 -7.25 10.68
CA ALA A 16 11.64 -7.52 11.62
C ALA A 16 10.96 -6.21 12.01
N ALA A 17 9.64 -6.26 12.19
CA ALA A 17 8.84 -5.13 12.62
C ALA A 17 7.74 -5.64 13.55
N LEU A 18 7.38 -4.82 14.53
CA LEU A 18 6.33 -5.09 15.51
C LEU A 18 5.42 -3.86 15.60
N ALA A 19 4.12 -4.09 15.70
CA ALA A 19 3.15 -3.06 16.03
C ALA A 19 2.34 -3.52 17.25
N ILE A 20 2.05 -2.57 18.15
CA ILE A 20 1.12 -2.78 19.27
C ILE A 20 -0.17 -2.06 18.91
N LEU A 21 -1.27 -2.80 18.90
CA LEU A 21 -2.60 -2.27 18.67
C LEU A 21 -3.36 -2.21 19.99
N GLU A 22 -4.12 -1.15 20.16
CA GLU A 22 -4.98 -0.92 21.32
C GLU A 22 -6.36 -0.53 20.82
N SER A 23 -7.42 -1.03 21.48
CA SER A 23 -8.78 -0.62 21.12
C SER A 23 -9.03 0.81 21.57
N GLU A 24 -9.83 1.56 20.82
CA GLU A 24 -10.21 2.92 21.17
C GLU A 24 -10.85 2.98 22.57
N ALA A 25 -11.73 2.03 22.90
CA ALA A 25 -12.35 1.95 24.22
C ALA A 25 -11.32 1.79 25.36
N HIS A 26 -10.31 0.93 25.18
CA HIS A 26 -9.27 0.73 26.19
C HIS A 26 -8.37 1.97 26.33
N LEU A 27 -7.96 2.55 25.20
CA LEU A 27 -7.19 3.79 25.15
C LEU A 27 -7.90 4.93 25.89
N GLN A 28 -9.21 5.10 25.66
CA GLN A 28 -10.03 6.11 26.33
C GLN A 28 -10.20 5.82 27.82
N ALA A 29 -10.42 4.56 28.21
CA ALA A 29 -10.58 4.18 29.62
C ALA A 29 -9.37 4.53 30.48
N ARG A 30 -8.16 4.49 29.91
CA ARG A 30 -6.92 4.93 30.59
C ARG A 30 -6.57 6.41 30.38
N GLY A 31 -7.47 7.20 29.79
CA GLY A 31 -7.28 8.64 29.53
C GLY A 31 -6.21 8.96 28.47
N GLY A 32 -5.86 7.99 27.62
CA GLY A 32 -4.86 8.16 26.57
C GLY A 32 -5.44 8.85 25.33
N ARG A 33 -4.55 9.36 24.47
CA ARG A 33 -4.88 9.89 23.14
C ARG A 33 -4.06 9.17 22.07
N GLY A 34 -4.73 8.77 21.00
CA GLY A 34 -4.11 8.10 19.87
C GLY A 34 -3.68 9.13 18.83
N GLN A 35 -2.59 8.85 18.10
CA GLN A 35 -2.16 9.68 16.97
C GLN A 35 -2.58 9.10 15.62
N LEU A 36 -2.80 7.79 15.58
CA LEU A 36 -3.10 7.04 14.36
C LEU A 36 -4.20 6.03 14.68
N ARG A 37 -5.05 5.76 13.69
CA ARG A 37 -6.12 4.76 13.76
C ARG A 37 -6.14 3.93 12.50
N ILE A 38 -6.38 2.63 12.64
CA ILE A 38 -6.73 1.76 11.53
C ILE A 38 -8.24 1.88 11.38
N ASP A 39 -8.70 2.63 10.38
CA ASP A 39 -10.12 2.90 10.16
C ASP A 39 -10.80 1.81 9.34
N GLY A 40 -10.03 1.05 8.57
CA GLY A 40 -10.58 -0.07 7.81
C GLY A 40 -9.51 -1.06 7.37
N PHE A 41 -9.86 -2.34 7.38
CA PHE A 41 -9.01 -3.44 6.96
C PHE A 41 -9.82 -4.51 6.24
N ALA A 42 -9.37 -4.87 5.04
CA ALA A 42 -10.01 -5.90 4.24
C ALA A 42 -8.99 -6.89 3.71
N VAL A 43 -9.41 -8.15 3.65
CA VAL A 43 -8.67 -9.23 2.99
C VAL A 43 -9.62 -9.93 2.03
N CYS A 44 -9.20 -10.09 0.79
CA CYS A 44 -9.88 -10.93 -0.20
C CYS A 44 -8.92 -11.98 -0.73
N GLN A 45 -9.46 -13.14 -1.09
CA GLN A 45 -8.73 -14.14 -1.85
C GLN A 45 -8.97 -13.92 -3.34
N GLY A 46 -7.89 -13.81 -4.11
CA GLY A 46 -7.96 -13.87 -5.56
C GLY A 46 -8.36 -15.27 -5.99
N GLY A 47 -9.40 -15.38 -6.83
CA GLY A 47 -9.64 -16.61 -7.57
C GLY A 47 -8.55 -16.74 -8.63
N GLY A 48 -7.44 -17.41 -8.31
CA GLY A 48 -6.45 -17.78 -9.31
C GLY A 48 -7.16 -18.59 -10.39
N SER A 49 -7.12 -18.14 -11.65
CA SER A 49 -7.58 -18.92 -12.79
C SER A 49 -6.61 -20.08 -13.01
N GLY A 50 -6.61 -21.05 -12.10
CA GLY A 50 -5.87 -22.31 -12.17
C GLY A 50 -6.40 -23.26 -13.24
N ARG A 51 -6.89 -22.75 -14.37
CA ARG A 51 -7.11 -23.55 -15.57
C ARG A 51 -5.86 -23.42 -16.44
N GLY A 52 -4.86 -24.26 -16.17
CA GLY A 52 -3.80 -24.56 -17.13
C GLY A 52 -2.46 -23.82 -16.96
N GLY A 53 -1.83 -23.94 -15.79
CA GLY A 53 -0.36 -23.89 -15.70
C GLY A 53 0.38 -22.59 -16.07
N GLN A 54 -0.31 -21.45 -16.19
CA GLN A 54 0.33 -20.17 -16.53
C GLN A 54 0.00 -19.08 -15.51
N SER A 55 1.04 -18.59 -14.82
CA SER A 55 1.18 -17.35 -14.04
C SER A 55 0.08 -16.99 -13.01
N PHE A 56 0.44 -17.00 -11.72
CA PHE A 56 -0.32 -16.46 -10.58
C PHE A 56 -0.37 -14.92 -10.59
N ALA A 57 -0.68 -14.29 -11.72
CA ALA A 57 -0.88 -12.85 -11.75
C ALA A 57 -2.15 -12.51 -10.94
N PRO A 58 -2.05 -11.61 -9.93
CA PRO A 58 -3.22 -11.22 -9.15
C PRO A 58 -4.25 -10.51 -10.03
N ASP A 59 -5.53 -10.80 -9.80
CA ASP A 59 -6.62 -10.10 -10.49
C ASP A 59 -6.79 -8.68 -9.92
N PHE A 60 -6.54 -7.68 -10.76
CA PHE A 60 -6.67 -6.26 -10.38
C PHE A 60 -8.08 -5.90 -9.88
N ARG A 61 -9.13 -6.61 -10.32
CA ARG A 61 -10.51 -6.35 -9.90
C ARG A 61 -10.72 -6.77 -8.45
N THR A 62 -10.13 -7.91 -8.08
CA THR A 62 -10.10 -8.35 -6.69
C THR A 62 -9.29 -7.38 -5.82
N LEU A 63 -8.13 -6.91 -6.30
CA LEU A 63 -7.34 -5.87 -5.63
C LEU A 63 -8.18 -4.60 -5.39
N ALA A 64 -8.84 -4.10 -6.43
CA ALA A 64 -9.67 -2.90 -6.33
C ALA A 64 -10.83 -3.09 -5.34
N ARG A 65 -11.48 -4.25 -5.35
CA ARG A 65 -12.54 -4.60 -4.38
C ARG A 65 -12.00 -4.64 -2.95
N THR A 66 -10.80 -5.18 -2.72
CA THR A 66 -10.18 -5.19 -1.39
C THR A 66 -9.95 -3.76 -0.88
N VAL A 67 -9.47 -2.86 -1.74
CA VAL A 67 -9.31 -1.44 -1.37
C VAL A 67 -10.65 -0.81 -1.05
N VAL A 68 -11.66 -0.99 -1.90
CA VAL A 68 -13.01 -0.45 -1.67
C VAL A 68 -13.57 -0.93 -0.35
N ALA A 69 -13.46 -2.22 -0.02
CA ALA A 69 -13.94 -2.75 1.26
C ALA A 69 -13.20 -2.14 2.47
N SER A 70 -11.90 -1.86 2.36
CA SER A 70 -11.16 -1.14 3.40
C SER A 70 -11.62 0.32 3.54
N LEU A 71 -11.90 0.99 2.42
CA LEU A 71 -12.42 2.37 2.41
C LEU A 71 -13.84 2.45 2.99
N GLU A 72 -14.70 1.48 2.67
CA GLU A 72 -16.07 1.40 3.20
C GLU A 72 -16.08 1.26 4.73
N GLN A 73 -15.24 0.38 5.28
CA GLN A 73 -15.06 0.29 6.74
C GLN A 73 -14.56 1.60 7.35
N ALA A 74 -13.69 2.31 6.62
CA ALA A 74 -13.13 3.59 7.03
C ALA A 74 -14.08 4.78 6.82
N ALA A 75 -15.30 4.54 6.33
CA ALA A 75 -16.26 5.56 5.89
C ALA A 75 -15.60 6.63 5.00
N ALA A 76 -14.73 6.18 4.09
CA ALA A 76 -13.92 7.03 3.21
C ALA A 76 -14.20 6.72 1.74
N THR A 77 -13.88 7.68 0.89
CA THR A 77 -13.90 7.56 -0.57
C THR A 77 -12.47 7.64 -1.13
N PRO A 78 -12.23 7.24 -2.39
CA PRO A 78 -10.93 7.43 -3.02
C PRO A 78 -10.41 8.88 -2.96
N ALA A 79 -11.30 9.88 -2.98
CA ALA A 79 -10.93 11.30 -2.92
C ALA A 79 -10.38 11.72 -1.54
N ASP A 80 -10.66 10.94 -0.49
CA ASP A 80 -10.17 11.22 0.86
C ASP A 80 -8.73 10.71 1.08
N ILE A 81 -8.14 9.99 0.12
CA ILE A 81 -6.86 9.30 0.29
C ILE A 81 -5.69 10.17 -0.19
N GLY A 82 -4.79 10.48 0.74
CA GLY A 82 -3.64 11.34 0.51
C GLY A 82 -2.48 10.68 -0.23
N CYS A 83 -2.28 9.38 -0.03
CA CYS A 83 -1.26 8.59 -0.71
C CYS A 83 -1.53 7.08 -0.62
N LEU A 84 -0.83 6.31 -1.45
CA LEU A 84 -0.86 4.86 -1.48
C LEU A 84 0.51 4.27 -1.14
N PHE A 85 0.51 3.31 -0.23
CA PHE A 85 1.64 2.44 0.06
C PHE A 85 1.41 1.13 -0.68
N MET A 86 1.99 1.03 -1.88
CA MET A 86 1.82 -0.09 -2.78
C MET A 86 2.56 -1.33 -2.27
N HIS A 87 2.11 -2.53 -2.68
CA HIS A 87 2.85 -3.74 -2.39
C HIS A 87 4.16 -3.75 -3.17
N GLY A 88 4.11 -3.55 -4.49
CA GLY A 88 5.25 -3.28 -5.36
C GLY A 88 6.42 -4.22 -5.09
N ASN A 89 6.28 -5.50 -5.42
CA ASN A 89 7.31 -6.51 -5.19
C ASN A 89 8.27 -6.66 -6.37
N GLY A 90 8.07 -5.93 -7.46
CA GLY A 90 8.93 -6.04 -8.64
C GLY A 90 8.62 -7.25 -9.49
N ILE A 91 7.53 -8.00 -9.25
CA ILE A 91 7.06 -9.04 -10.17
C ILE A 91 6.13 -8.38 -11.17
N ARG A 92 6.46 -8.45 -12.48
CA ARG A 92 5.73 -7.74 -13.54
C ARG A 92 4.21 -7.91 -13.47
N GLY A 93 3.71 -9.14 -13.32
CA GLY A 93 2.27 -9.40 -13.23
C GLY A 93 1.61 -8.80 -11.99
N SER A 94 2.31 -8.79 -10.85
CA SER A 94 1.84 -8.20 -9.60
C SER A 94 1.78 -6.67 -9.71
N ASP A 95 2.89 -6.06 -10.11
CA ASP A 95 3.02 -4.61 -10.22
C ASP A 95 2.01 -4.04 -11.24
N GLN A 96 1.78 -4.73 -12.38
CA GLN A 96 0.78 -4.32 -13.36
C GLN A 96 -0.65 -4.41 -12.82
N ALA A 97 -0.98 -5.47 -12.07
CA ALA A 97 -2.30 -5.59 -11.45
C ALA A 97 -2.55 -4.48 -10.41
N GLU A 98 -1.52 -4.11 -9.64
CA GLU A 98 -1.58 -2.98 -8.73
C GLU A 98 -1.84 -1.66 -9.46
N LEU A 99 -1.08 -1.37 -10.53
CA LEU A 99 -1.27 -0.16 -11.34
C LEU A 99 -2.67 -0.11 -11.96
N MET A 100 -3.19 -1.23 -12.47
CA MET A 100 -4.55 -1.32 -13.00
C MET A 100 -5.62 -1.09 -11.94
N ALA A 101 -5.43 -1.62 -10.72
CA ALA A 101 -6.35 -1.39 -9.61
C ALA A 101 -6.37 0.09 -9.20
N VAL A 102 -5.19 0.74 -9.13
CA VAL A 102 -5.09 2.17 -8.85
C VAL A 102 -5.82 2.99 -9.91
N ARG A 103 -5.54 2.74 -11.19
CA ARG A 103 -6.24 3.42 -12.29
C ARG A 103 -7.74 3.20 -12.27
N LYS A 104 -8.20 2.01 -11.88
CA LYS A 104 -9.64 1.72 -11.77
C LYS A 104 -10.32 2.55 -10.69
N LEU A 105 -9.64 2.85 -9.60
CA LEU A 105 -10.19 3.51 -8.41
C LEU A 105 -10.02 5.03 -8.43
N TRP A 106 -8.85 5.50 -8.87
CA TRP A 106 -8.50 6.93 -8.88
C TRP A 106 -8.53 7.54 -10.29
N GLY A 107 -8.62 6.75 -11.36
CA GLY A 107 -8.66 7.28 -12.73
C GLY A 107 -7.43 8.12 -13.04
N ASP A 108 -7.65 9.31 -13.60
CA ASP A 108 -6.61 10.30 -13.87
C ASP A 108 -6.28 11.17 -12.64
N HIS A 109 -6.95 10.98 -11.50
CA HIS A 109 -6.58 11.65 -10.26
C HIS A 109 -5.25 11.08 -9.76
N ALA A 110 -4.23 11.93 -9.74
CA ALA A 110 -2.89 11.57 -9.31
C ALA A 110 -2.80 11.44 -7.78
N VAL A 111 -3.31 10.36 -7.21
CA VAL A 111 -2.95 9.96 -5.84
C VAL A 111 -1.49 9.48 -5.85
N PRO A 112 -0.59 10.08 -5.06
CA PRO A 112 0.81 9.68 -5.06
C PRO A 112 0.96 8.30 -4.44
N ALA A 113 1.72 7.43 -5.11
CA ALA A 113 1.94 6.05 -4.73
C ALA A 113 3.43 5.76 -4.55
N VAL A 114 3.78 4.97 -3.52
CA VAL A 114 5.17 4.61 -3.19
C VAL A 114 5.32 3.12 -2.91
N SER A 115 6.53 2.58 -3.14
CA SER A 115 6.98 1.29 -2.58
C SER A 115 8.44 1.38 -2.20
N TYR A 116 8.74 1.27 -0.89
CA TYR A 116 10.10 1.33 -0.38
C TYR A 116 10.85 0.00 -0.47
N LYS A 117 10.22 -1.05 -1.02
CA LYS A 117 10.90 -2.31 -1.33
C LYS A 117 12.00 -2.14 -2.38
N ALA A 118 11.98 -1.04 -3.14
CA ALA A 118 13.08 -0.65 -4.00
C ALA A 118 14.39 -0.42 -3.22
N GLN A 119 14.33 0.03 -1.96
CA GLN A 119 15.50 0.24 -1.10
C GLN A 119 15.68 -0.84 -0.03
N LEU A 120 14.59 -1.37 0.53
CA LEU A 120 14.61 -2.30 1.66
C LEU A 120 14.60 -3.78 1.23
N GLY A 121 14.32 -4.06 -0.04
CA GLY A 121 14.02 -5.39 -0.53
C GLY A 121 12.63 -5.88 -0.09
N TYR A 122 12.21 -7.03 -0.63
CA TYR A 122 10.99 -7.70 -0.25
C TYR A 122 11.24 -8.59 0.97
N GLN A 123 10.76 -8.15 2.14
CA GLN A 123 10.98 -8.79 3.44
C GLN A 123 9.94 -9.88 3.78
N VAL A 124 9.21 -10.37 2.77
CA VAL A 124 8.17 -11.41 2.91
C VAL A 124 7.20 -11.04 4.05
N ALA A 125 7.19 -11.80 5.14
CA ALA A 125 6.27 -11.63 6.27
C ALA A 125 6.42 -10.29 7.01
N ALA A 126 7.63 -9.72 7.05
CA ALA A 126 7.85 -8.43 7.73
C ALA A 126 7.39 -7.22 6.88
N SER A 127 7.28 -7.38 5.56
CA SER A 127 7.02 -6.27 4.63
C SER A 127 5.79 -5.45 5.02
N GLY A 128 4.70 -6.12 5.40
CA GLY A 128 3.46 -5.44 5.74
C GLY A 128 3.61 -4.49 6.93
N LEU A 129 4.28 -4.93 7.98
CA LEU A 129 4.50 -4.13 9.18
C LEU A 129 5.57 -3.06 8.97
N THR A 130 6.62 -3.34 8.19
CA THR A 130 7.61 -2.33 7.80
C THR A 130 6.96 -1.20 7.01
N ASP A 131 6.13 -1.51 6.01
CA ASP A 131 5.40 -0.51 5.22
C ASP A 131 4.45 0.30 6.12
N LEU A 132 3.76 -0.34 7.08
CA LEU A 132 2.88 0.35 8.04
C LEU A 132 3.65 1.29 8.98
N ALA A 133 4.86 0.93 9.40
CA ALA A 133 5.70 1.80 10.21
C ALA A 133 6.12 3.06 9.44
N ILE A 134 6.46 2.92 8.16
CA ILE A 134 6.79 4.06 7.29
C ILE A 134 5.54 4.88 6.97
N ALA A 135 4.38 4.24 6.79
CA ALA A 135 3.10 4.92 6.60
C ALA A 135 2.69 5.74 7.84
N ALA A 136 2.96 5.21 9.03
CA ALA A 136 2.76 5.92 10.29
C ALA A 136 3.65 7.17 10.40
N ASP A 137 4.92 7.09 10.00
CA ASP A 137 5.81 8.27 9.89
C ASP A 137 5.23 9.30 8.92
N ALA A 138 4.83 8.85 7.73
CA ALA A 138 4.31 9.74 6.70
C ALA A 138 3.07 10.52 7.16
N LEU A 139 2.15 9.87 7.86
CA LEU A 139 0.99 10.53 8.46
C LEU A 139 1.39 11.51 9.57
N ARG A 140 2.22 11.08 10.54
CA ARG A 140 2.64 11.92 11.67
C ARG A 140 3.31 13.21 11.21
N GLU A 141 4.28 13.06 10.31
CA GLU A 141 5.08 14.15 9.75
C GLU A 141 4.37 14.90 8.61
N ARG A 142 3.19 14.42 8.21
CA ARG A 142 2.42 14.94 7.07
C ARG A 142 3.24 15.08 5.79
N ARG A 143 4.16 14.14 5.56
CA ARG A 143 5.03 14.11 4.36
C ARG A 143 5.15 12.71 3.79
N LEU A 144 5.16 12.63 2.47
CA LEU A 144 5.51 11.42 1.72
C LEU A 144 6.95 11.56 1.22
N LEU A 145 7.80 10.58 1.52
CA LEU A 145 9.13 10.50 0.91
C LEU A 145 9.03 9.81 -0.44
N ALA A 146 9.82 10.27 -1.40
CA ALA A 146 9.97 9.55 -2.65
C ALA A 146 10.76 8.25 -2.43
N PHE A 147 10.40 7.19 -3.15
CA PHE A 147 11.27 6.02 -3.25
C PHE A 147 12.35 6.24 -4.33
N ARG A 148 13.45 5.50 -4.26
CA ARG A 148 14.54 5.60 -5.23
C ARG A 148 14.30 4.63 -6.39
N ALA A 149 14.25 5.11 -7.63
CA ALA A 149 14.30 4.25 -8.80
C ALA A 149 15.76 4.05 -9.26
N LEU A 150 16.17 2.80 -9.39
CA LEU A 150 17.43 2.35 -9.97
C LEU A 150 17.31 2.03 -11.48
N ALA A 151 16.08 1.87 -11.98
CA ALA A 151 15.76 1.62 -13.37
C ALA A 151 14.50 2.42 -13.77
N PRO A 152 14.30 2.71 -15.08
CA PRO A 152 13.12 3.44 -15.56
C PRO A 152 11.82 2.78 -15.11
N LEU A 153 10.91 3.60 -14.60
CA LEU A 153 9.58 3.18 -14.17
C LEU A 153 8.64 3.05 -15.38
N ASP A 154 7.76 2.07 -15.31
CA ASP A 154 6.64 1.86 -16.22
C ASP A 154 5.34 1.83 -15.41
N ALA A 155 4.71 3.00 -15.33
CA ALA A 155 3.55 3.23 -14.47
C ALA A 155 2.47 4.03 -15.18
N ALA A 156 2.29 3.82 -16.49
CA ALA A 156 1.43 4.62 -17.35
C ALA A 156 0.07 4.96 -16.69
N GLY A 157 -0.11 6.24 -16.35
CA GLY A 157 -1.33 6.78 -15.72
C GLY A 157 -1.40 6.69 -14.19
N VAL A 158 -0.31 6.35 -13.50
CA VAL A 158 -0.22 6.34 -12.03
C VAL A 158 0.94 7.22 -11.58
N HIS A 159 0.69 8.10 -10.61
CA HIS A 159 1.72 8.94 -10.01
C HIS A 159 2.55 8.13 -9.01
N LEU A 160 3.61 7.48 -9.48
CA LEU A 160 4.64 6.93 -8.60
C LEU A 160 5.54 8.06 -8.10
N HIS A 161 5.50 8.33 -6.79
CA HIS A 161 6.32 9.36 -6.18
C HIS A 161 7.75 8.82 -5.97
N ALA A 162 8.57 8.95 -7.01
CA ALA A 162 9.94 8.46 -7.06
C ALA A 162 10.93 9.57 -7.42
N ASP A 163 12.16 9.50 -6.88
CA ASP A 163 13.28 10.39 -7.20
C ASP A 163 12.95 11.90 -7.15
N ALA A 164 12.04 12.27 -6.25
CA ALA A 164 11.53 13.61 -6.09
C ALA A 164 11.77 14.13 -4.67
N ALA A 165 11.61 15.44 -4.48
CA ALA A 165 11.55 16.03 -3.14
C ALA A 165 10.32 15.50 -2.37
N PRO A 166 10.38 15.46 -1.02
CA PRO A 166 9.24 15.06 -0.21
C PRO A 166 7.97 15.85 -0.54
N LEU A 167 6.83 15.17 -0.62
CA LEU A 167 5.53 15.76 -0.89
C LEU A 167 4.75 15.96 0.42
N THR A 168 4.13 17.13 0.61
CA THR A 168 3.23 17.37 1.75
C THR A 168 1.90 16.66 1.53
N LEU A 169 1.46 15.87 2.51
CA LEU A 169 0.18 15.17 2.44
C LEU A 169 -1.00 16.15 2.58
N HIS A 170 -1.90 16.10 1.59
CA HIS A 170 -3.12 16.91 1.57
C HIS A 170 -4.27 16.31 2.40
N SER A 171 -4.17 15.02 2.73
CA SER A 171 -5.14 14.30 3.56
C SER A 171 -4.46 13.63 4.76
N ASP A 172 -5.22 13.43 5.83
CA ASP A 172 -4.84 12.65 7.00
C ASP A 172 -5.10 11.14 6.83
N LYS A 173 -5.52 10.68 5.63
CA LYS A 173 -5.77 9.27 5.34
C LYS A 173 -4.82 8.72 4.27
N LEU A 174 -4.44 7.46 4.39
CA LEU A 174 -3.71 6.71 3.36
C LEU A 174 -4.21 5.27 3.26
N VAL A 175 -3.87 4.60 2.17
CA VAL A 175 -4.11 3.16 2.00
C VAL A 175 -2.79 2.43 1.84
N LYS A 176 -2.63 1.31 2.55
CA LYS A 176 -1.54 0.35 2.38
C LYS A 176 -2.07 -0.93 1.74
N LEU A 177 -1.44 -1.37 0.66
CA LEU A 177 -1.72 -2.60 -0.08
C LEU A 177 -0.74 -3.72 0.28
N GLY A 178 -1.20 -4.97 0.25
CA GLY A 178 -0.36 -6.15 0.43
C GLY A 178 -0.85 -7.32 -0.41
N LEU A 179 0.09 -8.05 -1.01
CA LEU A 179 -0.18 -9.24 -1.81
C LEU A 179 0.58 -10.44 -1.26
N GLY A 180 -0.16 -11.48 -0.89
CA GLY A 180 0.38 -12.79 -0.54
C GLY A 180 0.75 -13.57 -1.80
N ILE A 181 1.77 -14.42 -1.68
CA ILE A 181 2.23 -15.29 -2.77
C ILE A 181 1.16 -16.32 -3.18
N GLU A 182 0.25 -16.63 -2.26
CA GLU A 182 -0.85 -17.57 -2.37
C GLU A 182 -2.12 -16.95 -2.98
N GLY A 183 -2.11 -15.66 -3.30
CA GLY A 183 -3.25 -14.95 -3.89
C GLY A 183 -4.10 -14.17 -2.89
N SER A 184 -3.72 -14.12 -1.61
CA SER A 184 -4.31 -13.21 -0.63
C SER A 184 -4.04 -11.75 -1.00
N MET A 185 -5.04 -10.89 -0.88
CA MET A 185 -4.93 -9.45 -1.11
C MET A 185 -5.43 -8.73 0.12
N ALA A 186 -4.62 -7.86 0.70
CA ALA A 186 -4.96 -7.08 1.87
C ALA A 186 -4.88 -5.58 1.58
N ALA A 187 -5.84 -4.82 2.14
CA ALA A 187 -5.81 -3.36 2.15
C ALA A 187 -6.07 -2.86 3.57
N CYS A 188 -5.31 -1.84 3.98
CA CYS A 188 -5.43 -1.19 5.28
C CYS A 188 -5.53 0.32 5.09
N THR A 189 -6.59 0.94 5.61
CA THR A 189 -6.78 2.39 5.58
C THR A 189 -6.39 2.95 6.94
N LEU A 190 -5.39 3.82 6.96
CA LEU A 190 -4.89 4.47 8.17
C LEU A 190 -5.27 5.94 8.16
N THR A 191 -5.62 6.45 9.34
CA THR A 191 -5.97 7.85 9.57
C THR A 191 -5.12 8.44 10.66
N ARG A 192 -4.62 9.66 10.44
CA ARG A 192 -4.04 10.51 11.48
C ARG A 192 -5.15 11.17 12.28
N LEU A 193 -5.10 11.05 13.60
CA LEU A 193 -6.02 11.73 14.50
C LEU A 193 -5.50 13.13 14.78
N ALA A 194 -6.37 14.13 14.72
CA ALA A 194 -6.05 15.47 15.23
C ALA A 194 -5.83 15.37 16.75
N GLY A 195 -4.73 15.96 17.23
CA GLY A 195 -4.34 15.94 18.66
C GLY A 195 -5.12 16.92 19.53
#